data_AF-A0A368MHS7-F1
#
_entry.id   AF-A0A368MHS7-F1
#
_cell.length_a   1.000
_cell.length_b   1.000
_cell.length_c   1.000
_cell.angle_alpha   90.00
_cell.angle_beta   90.00
_cell.angle_gamma   90.00
#
_symmetry.space_group_name_H-M   'P 1'
#
loop_
_entity.id
_entity.type
_entity.pdbx_description
1 polymer ?
#
loop_
_entity_poly.entity_id
_entity_poly.type
_entity_poly.pdbx_seq_one_letter_code
_entity_poly.pdbx_strand_id
1 'polypeptide(L)'
;MIQNKFKDIDPILDEWLPKYGLMVFKEYKDYLVRSIEVIDDSGLSYHIWVEQNGNGGNYTVKAHWDLGKKVNRQRVTKSWEKASPIDQLFDTLDMAYSEVNNWIVSNGNTRNWIK
;
A
#
# COMPACT_ATOMS: atom_id res chain seq x y z
N MET A 1 -10.87 24.25 -8.47
CA MET A 1 -10.23 23.73 -7.24
C MET A 1 -10.21 22.21 -7.35
N ILE A 2 -9.05 21.58 -7.30
CA ILE A 2 -8.98 20.11 -7.22
C ILE A 2 -9.52 19.75 -5.84
N GLN A 3 -10.69 19.12 -5.78
CA GLN A 3 -11.26 18.64 -4.53
C GLN A 3 -10.32 17.56 -3.99
N ASN A 4 -9.73 17.76 -2.80
CA ASN A 4 -8.85 16.78 -2.18
C ASN A 4 -9.69 15.55 -1.77
N LYS A 5 -9.82 14.60 -2.70
CA LYS A 5 -10.59 13.36 -2.57
C LYS A 5 -10.15 12.45 -1.42
N PHE A 6 -8.97 12.71 -0.85
CA PHE A 6 -8.38 11.90 0.21
C PHE A 6 -8.35 12.59 1.57
N LYS A 7 -8.95 13.79 1.70
CA LYS A 7 -8.98 14.53 2.98
C LYS A 7 -9.51 13.69 4.15
N ASP A 8 -10.42 12.76 3.86
CA ASP A 8 -11.10 11.94 4.87
C ASP A 8 -10.22 10.77 5.34
N ILE A 9 -9.24 10.34 4.52
CA ILE A 9 -8.33 9.23 4.86
C ILE A 9 -6.96 9.70 5.30
N ASP A 10 -6.59 10.95 5.02
CA ASP A 10 -5.31 11.53 5.46
C ASP A 10 -5.09 11.38 6.98
N PRO A 11 -6.07 11.66 7.87
CA PRO A 11 -5.88 11.44 9.32
C PRO A 11 -5.64 9.97 9.69
N ILE A 12 -6.30 9.04 9.00
CA ILE A 12 -6.13 7.59 9.24
C ILE A 12 -4.72 7.16 8.82
N LEU A 13 -4.23 7.68 7.69
CA LEU A 13 -2.87 7.42 7.22
C LEU A 13 -1.82 8.05 8.14
N ASP A 14 -2.06 9.26 8.63
CA ASP A 14 -1.15 9.95 9.55
C ASP A 14 -0.99 9.19 10.89
N GLU A 15 -2.03 8.46 11.33
CA GLU A 15 -1.96 7.56 12.48
C GLU A 15 -1.33 6.20 12.15
N TRP A 16 -1.64 5.64 10.98
CA TRP A 16 -1.23 4.30 10.59
C TRP A 16 0.25 4.21 10.17
N LEU A 17 0.76 5.20 9.43
CA LEU A 17 2.12 5.19 8.87
C LEU A 17 3.23 5.11 9.94
N PRO A 18 3.19 5.86 11.05
CA PRO A 18 4.24 5.81 12.08
C PRO A 18 4.36 4.46 12.76
N LYS A 19 3.26 3.71 12.93
CA LYS A 19 3.26 2.34 13.50
C LYS A 19 4.25 1.42 12.80
N TYR A 20 4.44 1.66 11.51
CA TYR A 20 5.30 0.87 10.66
C TYR A 20 6.51 1.66 10.13
N GLY A 21 6.74 2.91 10.53
CA GLY A 21 7.82 3.73 9.97
C GLY A 21 7.73 3.86 8.43
N LEU A 22 6.52 4.06 7.91
CA LEU A 22 6.24 4.19 6.47
C LEU A 22 6.01 5.65 6.09
N MET A 23 6.04 5.92 4.78
CA MET A 23 5.69 7.23 4.22
C MET A 23 4.65 7.06 3.10
N VAL A 24 3.78 8.05 2.95
CA VAL A 24 2.81 8.12 1.86
C VAL A 24 3.23 9.15 0.81
N PHE A 25 3.26 8.71 -0.45
CA PHE A 25 3.31 9.54 -1.62
C PHE A 25 1.90 9.99 -1.99
N LYS A 26 1.68 11.30 -1.98
CA LYS A 26 0.36 11.93 -2.18
C LYS A 26 0.07 12.30 -3.65
N GLU A 27 1.10 12.29 -4.49
CA GLU A 27 1.06 12.74 -5.88
C GLU A 27 1.88 11.82 -6.78
N TYR A 28 1.36 11.55 -7.98
CA TYR A 28 2.07 10.88 -9.06
C TYR A 28 1.73 11.54 -10.39
N LYS A 29 2.71 12.20 -11.01
CA LYS A 29 2.49 13.08 -12.17
C LYS A 29 1.37 14.09 -11.86
N ASP A 30 0.33 14.14 -12.69
CA ASP A 30 -0.80 15.05 -12.54
C ASP A 30 -1.97 14.45 -11.72
N TYR A 31 -1.73 13.33 -11.01
CA TYR A 31 -2.77 12.60 -10.27
C TYR A 31 -2.50 12.62 -8.77
N LEU A 32 -3.54 12.94 -7.99
CA LEU A 32 -3.56 12.68 -6.56
C LEU A 32 -3.69 11.18 -6.32
N VAL A 33 -2.79 10.63 -5.50
CA VAL A 33 -2.76 9.23 -5.07
C VAL A 33 -2.52 9.14 -3.56
N ARG A 34 -2.72 7.97 -2.96
CA ARG A 34 -2.16 7.63 -1.65
C ARG A 34 -1.44 6.31 -1.83
N SER A 35 -0.18 6.41 -2.23
CA SER A 35 0.71 5.28 -2.48
C SER A 35 1.73 5.20 -1.36
N ILE A 36 1.94 4.03 -0.81
CA ILE A 36 2.82 3.76 0.31
C ILE A 36 3.80 2.72 -0.17
N GLU A 37 5.08 3.05 -0.10
CA GLU A 37 6.15 2.14 -0.51
C GLU A 37 6.69 1.40 0.71
N VAL A 38 6.81 0.07 0.58
CA VAL A 38 7.44 -0.82 1.56
C VAL A 38 8.64 -1.44 0.87
N ILE A 39 9.82 -1.31 1.48
CA ILE A 39 11.08 -1.83 0.93
C ILE A 39 11.62 -2.89 1.89
N ASP A 40 12.05 -4.04 1.36
CA ASP A 40 12.69 -5.10 2.15
C ASP A 40 14.21 -4.93 2.27
N ASP A 41 14.84 -5.80 3.07
CA ASP A 41 16.28 -5.81 3.30
C ASP A 41 17.14 -6.07 2.05
N SER A 42 16.56 -6.66 1.00
CA SER A 42 17.19 -6.89 -0.29
C SER A 42 17.02 -5.71 -1.27
N GLY A 43 16.25 -4.69 -0.89
CA GLY A 43 15.93 -3.54 -1.72
C GLY A 43 14.78 -3.77 -2.70
N LEU A 44 13.98 -4.83 -2.54
CA LEU A 44 12.76 -5.00 -3.33
C LEU A 44 11.67 -4.08 -2.81
N SER A 45 10.96 -3.44 -3.73
CA SER A 45 9.88 -2.50 -3.45
C SER A 45 8.51 -3.17 -3.65
N TYR A 46 7.62 -2.91 -2.71
CA TYR A 46 6.24 -3.34 -2.65
C TYR A 46 5.39 -2.09 -2.41
N HIS A 47 4.17 -2.02 -2.94
CA HIS A 47 3.37 -0.82 -2.78
C HIS A 47 1.96 -1.10 -2.29
N ILE A 48 1.46 -0.24 -1.41
CA ILE A 48 0.09 -0.21 -0.91
C ILE A 48 -0.58 1.08 -1.38
N TRP A 49 -1.79 0.98 -1.92
CA TRP A 49 -2.52 2.07 -2.56
C TRP A 49 -3.91 2.15 -1.97
N VAL A 50 -4.41 3.37 -1.76
CA VAL A 50 -5.81 3.60 -1.42
C VAL A 50 -6.49 4.35 -2.56
N GLU A 51 -7.55 3.75 -3.09
CA GLU A 51 -8.42 4.33 -4.10
C GLU A 51 -9.81 4.60 -3.52
N GLN A 52 -10.43 5.72 -3.86
CA GLN A 52 -11.81 6.00 -3.47
C GLN A 52 -12.77 5.42 -4.51
N ASN A 53 -13.75 4.64 -4.08
CA ASN A 53 -14.75 4.04 -4.94
C ASN A 53 -15.99 4.94 -5.04
N GLY A 54 -16.12 5.65 -6.18
CA GLY A 54 -17.31 6.46 -6.48
C GLY A 54 -17.62 7.55 -5.44
N ASN A 55 -18.90 7.91 -5.31
CA ASN A 55 -19.38 8.93 -4.38
C ASN A 55 -19.94 8.28 -3.11
N GLY A 56 -19.09 7.83 -2.19
CA GLY A 56 -19.59 7.43 -0.87
C GLY A 56 -18.67 6.54 -0.08
N GLY A 57 -17.83 7.15 0.76
CA GLY A 57 -17.22 6.59 1.98
C GLY A 57 -16.45 5.27 1.89
N ASN A 58 -16.39 4.66 0.72
CA ASN A 58 -15.83 3.35 0.46
C ASN A 58 -14.55 3.51 -0.34
N TYR A 59 -13.55 2.77 0.09
CA TYR A 59 -12.22 2.77 -0.46
C TYR A 59 -11.85 1.35 -0.90
N THR A 60 -10.92 1.23 -1.83
CA THR A 60 -10.23 -0.02 -2.12
C THR A 60 -8.79 0.15 -1.67
N VAL A 61 -8.34 -0.74 -0.79
CA VAL A 61 -6.91 -0.86 -0.48
C VAL A 61 -6.35 -1.93 -1.39
N LYS A 62 -5.27 -1.61 -2.10
CA LYS A 62 -4.56 -2.54 -2.97
C LYS A 62 -3.12 -2.68 -2.48
N ALA A 63 -2.60 -3.88 -2.48
CA ALA A 63 -1.17 -4.13 -2.36
C ALA A 63 -0.69 -4.78 -3.65
N HIS A 64 0.48 -4.38 -4.13
CA HIS A 64 1.07 -4.96 -5.31
C HIS A 64 2.57 -5.12 -5.17
N TRP A 65 3.07 -6.12 -5.88
CA TRP A 65 4.48 -6.37 -6.06
C TRP A 65 4.74 -6.75 -7.50
N ASP A 66 5.57 -5.96 -8.17
CA ASP A 66 6.05 -6.26 -9.51
C ASP A 66 7.56 -6.48 -9.42
N LEU A 67 7.98 -7.74 -9.50
CA LEU A 67 9.40 -8.09 -9.45
C LEU A 67 10.16 -7.55 -10.68
N GLY A 68 9.46 -7.16 -11.75
CA GLY A 68 10.04 -6.75 -13.04
C GLY A 68 10.82 -7.87 -13.77
N LYS A 69 11.19 -8.94 -13.06
CA LYS A 69 11.88 -10.12 -13.56
C LYS A 69 10.86 -11.17 -13.99
N LYS A 70 11.13 -11.78 -15.15
CA LYS A 70 10.37 -12.94 -15.63
C LYS A 70 10.93 -14.20 -14.98
N VAL A 71 10.12 -14.93 -14.24
CA VAL A 71 10.42 -16.31 -13.85
C VAL A 71 9.66 -17.21 -14.83
N ASN A 72 10.35 -18.13 -15.50
CA ASN A 72 9.74 -19.00 -16.53
C ASN A 72 8.98 -18.23 -17.62
N ARG A 73 9.51 -17.08 -18.08
CA ARG A 73 8.89 -16.17 -19.06
C ARG A 73 7.59 -15.49 -18.58
N GLN A 74 7.16 -15.71 -17.34
CA GLN A 74 6.02 -15.04 -16.72
C GLN A 74 6.51 -13.95 -15.77
N ARG A 75 5.90 -12.76 -15.86
CA ARG A 75 6.17 -11.67 -14.90
C ARG A 75 5.65 -12.12 -13.55
N VAL A 76 6.50 -12.13 -12.52
CA VAL A 76 6.04 -12.41 -11.16
C VAL A 76 5.36 -11.16 -10.64
N THR A 77 4.04 -11.17 -10.70
CA THR A 77 3.19 -10.12 -10.13
C THR A 77 2.36 -10.73 -9.02
N LYS A 78 2.48 -10.21 -7.80
CA LYS A 78 1.52 -10.48 -6.72
C LYS A 78 0.64 -9.26 -6.54
N SER A 79 -0.64 -9.50 -6.32
CA SER A 79 -1.63 -8.46 -6.10
C SER A 79 -2.61 -8.92 -5.04
N TRP A 80 -2.99 -8.00 -4.18
CA TRP A 80 -4.03 -8.17 -3.19
C TRP A 80 -4.89 -6.93 -3.21
N GLU A 81 -6.20 -7.08 -3.06
CA GLU A 81 -7.11 -5.95 -2.94
C GLU A 81 -8.28 -6.27 -2.02
N LYS A 82 -8.76 -5.24 -1.34
CA LYS A 82 -9.94 -5.33 -0.48
C LYS A 82 -10.69 -4.02 -0.45
N ALA A 83 -12.00 -4.10 -0.64
CA ALA A 83 -12.89 -2.99 -0.38
C ALA A 83 -13.01 -2.75 1.13
N SER A 84 -12.98 -1.49 1.53
CA SER A 84 -13.08 -1.06 2.92
C SER A 84 -13.94 0.18 3.05
N PRO A 85 -14.94 0.19 3.94
CA PRO A 85 -15.50 1.45 4.41
C PRO A 85 -14.46 2.23 5.22
N ILE A 86 -14.67 3.54 5.39
CA ILE A 86 -13.73 4.46 6.04
C ILE A 86 -13.39 4.05 7.49
N ASP A 87 -14.39 3.58 8.24
CA ASP A 87 -14.29 3.18 9.64
C ASP A 87 -13.47 1.90 9.84
N GLN A 88 -13.29 1.10 8.77
CA GLN A 88 -12.46 -0.12 8.77
C GLN A 88 -11.16 0.05 7.98
N LEU A 89 -10.87 1.27 7.51
CA LEU A 89 -9.74 1.49 6.62
C LEU A 89 -8.41 1.19 7.30
N PHE A 90 -8.28 1.53 8.59
CA PHE A 90 -7.09 1.24 9.38
C PHE A 90 -6.78 -0.26 9.42
N ASP A 91 -7.78 -1.08 9.75
CA ASP A 91 -7.64 -2.54 9.80
C ASP A 91 -7.36 -3.13 8.42
N THR A 92 -7.97 -2.57 7.38
CA THR A 92 -7.73 -3.03 6.00
C THR A 92 -6.29 -2.70 5.54
N LEU A 93 -5.74 -1.55 5.96
CA LEU A 93 -4.33 -1.23 5.73
C LEU A 93 -3.40 -2.19 6.48
N ASP A 94 -3.75 -2.58 7.72
CA ASP A 94 -3.02 -3.62 8.47
C ASP A 94 -3.03 -4.98 7.76
N MET A 95 -4.17 -5.36 7.16
CA MET A 95 -4.25 -6.58 6.34
C MET A 95 -3.38 -6.48 5.08
N ALA A 96 -3.42 -5.35 4.39
CA ALA A 96 -2.60 -5.12 3.20
C ALA A 96 -1.10 -5.20 3.53
N TYR A 97 -0.68 -4.58 4.62
CA TYR A 97 0.69 -4.64 5.10
C TYR A 97 1.10 -6.04 5.54
N SER A 98 0.22 -6.77 6.22
CA SER A 98 0.47 -8.17 6.59
C SER A 98 0.68 -9.04 5.35
N GLU A 99 -0.09 -8.82 4.29
CA GLU A 99 0.07 -9.54 3.03
C GLU A 99 1.40 -9.21 2.34
N VAL A 100 1.79 -7.93 2.32
CA VAL A 100 3.12 -7.52 1.84
C VAL A 100 4.22 -8.19 2.66
N ASN A 101 4.09 -8.23 3.98
CA ASN A 101 5.06 -8.90 4.84
C ASN A 101 5.13 -10.41 4.56
N ASN A 102 4.00 -11.07 4.31
CA ASN A 102 3.97 -12.47 3.90
C ASN A 102 4.72 -12.68 2.58
N TRP A 103 4.62 -11.74 1.63
CA TRP A 103 5.39 -11.80 0.38
C TRP A 103 6.89 -11.65 0.62
N ILE A 104 7.30 -10.71 1.46
CA ILE A 104 8.69 -10.49 1.87
C ILE A 104 9.27 -11.77 2.49
N VAL A 105 8.58 -12.34 3.48
CA VAL A 105 8.99 -13.58 4.16
C VAL A 105 9.03 -14.76 3.20
N SER A 106 8.05 -14.88 2.28
CA SER A 106 8.03 -15.95 1.27
C SER A 106 9.22 -15.86 0.30
N ASN A 107 9.83 -14.69 0.16
CA ASN A 107 11.04 -14.48 -0.64
C ASN A 107 12.33 -14.75 0.15
N GLY A 108 12.23 -15.09 1.44
CA GLY A 108 13.38 -15.27 2.33
C GLY A 108 13.99 -13.98 2.84
N ASN A 109 13.28 -12.86 2.66
CA ASN A 109 13.72 -11.52 3.06
C ASN A 109 13.07 -11.11 4.39
N THR A 110 13.58 -10.03 4.97
CA THR A 110 12.98 -9.39 6.14
C THR A 110 12.80 -7.90 5.91
N ARG A 111 11.89 -7.29 6.67
CA ARG A 111 11.86 -5.84 6.75
C ARG A 111 12.94 -5.39 7.73
N ASN A 112 14.08 -4.96 7.22
CA ASN A 112 14.99 -4.14 8.02
C ASN A 112 14.20 -2.90 8.46
N TRP A 113 14.57 -2.30 9.60
CA TRP A 113 14.00 -1.08 10.20
C TRP A 113 13.14 -1.36 11.45
N ILE A 114 13.71 -2.15 12.37
CA ILE A 114 13.81 -1.72 13.76
C ILE A 114 15.28 -1.88 14.16
N LYS A 115 16.01 -0.77 14.28
CA LYS A 115 17.15 -0.61 15.16
C LYS A 115 17.05 0.74 15.83
#